data_AF-A0A519WNE5-F1
#
_entry.id   AF-A0A519WNE5-F1
#
_cell.length_a   1.000
_cell.length_b   1.000
_cell.length_c   1.000
_cell.angle_alpha   90.00
_cell.angle_beta   90.00
_cell.angle_gamma   90.00
#
_symmetry.space_group_name_H-M   'P 1'
#
loop_
_entity.id
_entity.type
_entity.pdbx_description
1 polymer ?
#
loop_
_entity_poly.entity_id
_entity_poly.type
_entity_poly.pdbx_seq_one_letter_code
_entity_poly.pdbx_strand_id
1 'polypeptide(L)'
;MKFIKQDLLTLLIGLFLFASCKSSNSVGISPDPDLVIKGELDTILVESKTVPEEIKSTLGSPRQPLGYINGDPIFGNTEVSLIMSVNLPVGGYGFGTSPVVDSAVLVLPYSTQFYGDTTSSIYSFNVHQLKIDPTREQSFLSNKVWPVETALIGAFTGKIMPKTPVKVSDIVTGKTDTIVTLPPHLRIKLSNDFIKDNIVSLDSATRSKNGRFAAAFKGLHVSVNKANTTGKGGVMFFDFAGANANVQIYYKKQNATASTDKDTVAVSFPISSTAAATVVHDYTGTPVKTQLDAPNPATPYDVTYLQALAGVRNKISFPSLNKFIERAKAGNANAKIVINRAELVVN
;
A
#
# COMPACT_ATOMS: atom_id res chain seq x y z
N MET A 1 -6.87 89.44 6.54
CA MET A 1 -6.35 88.09 6.20
C MET A 1 -7.19 87.50 5.08
N LYS A 2 -6.65 87.45 3.86
CA LYS A 2 -7.27 86.77 2.72
C LYS A 2 -6.97 85.28 2.89
N PHE A 3 -7.93 84.49 3.36
CA PHE A 3 -7.82 83.03 3.31
C PHE A 3 -7.79 82.62 1.83
N ILE A 4 -6.63 82.13 1.40
CA ILE A 4 -6.40 81.62 0.05
C ILE A 4 -7.24 80.35 -0.06
N LYS A 5 -8.30 80.38 -0.88
CA LYS A 5 -9.24 79.26 -1.10
C LYS A 5 -8.57 77.95 -1.56
N GLN A 6 -7.30 78.02 -1.95
CA GLN A 6 -6.47 76.89 -2.37
C GLN A 6 -6.05 75.99 -1.19
N ASP A 7 -5.85 76.54 0.02
CA ASP A 7 -5.41 75.76 1.19
C ASP A 7 -6.53 74.89 1.79
N LEU A 8 -7.78 75.34 1.69
CA LEU A 8 -8.93 74.56 2.12
C LEU A 8 -9.17 73.36 1.19
N LEU A 9 -8.93 73.54 -0.11
CA LEU A 9 -9.12 72.50 -1.11
C LEU A 9 -8.03 71.43 -1.01
N THR A 10 -6.77 71.80 -0.78
CA THR A 10 -5.67 70.85 -0.55
C THR A 10 -5.83 70.09 0.77
N LEU A 11 -6.34 70.74 1.83
CA LEU A 11 -6.70 70.09 3.08
C LEU A 11 -7.86 69.08 2.89
N LEU A 12 -8.89 69.45 2.12
CA LEU A 12 -10.04 68.59 1.85
C LEU A 12 -9.67 67.38 0.98
N ILE A 13 -8.85 67.57 -0.06
CA ILE A 13 -8.36 66.48 -0.92
C ILE A 13 -7.40 65.57 -0.12
N GLY A 14 -6.58 66.12 0.77
CA GLY A 14 -5.75 65.35 1.70
C GLY A 14 -6.58 64.46 2.66
N LEU A 15 -7.73 64.95 3.12
CA LEU A 15 -8.63 64.20 4.01
C LEU A 15 -9.26 62.97 3.33
N PHE A 16 -9.49 63.02 2.01
CA PHE A 16 -10.00 61.87 1.23
C PHE A 16 -8.91 60.87 0.84
N LEU A 17 -7.62 61.26 0.81
CA LEU A 17 -6.51 60.35 0.49
C LEU A 17 -6.13 59.41 1.66
N PHE A 18 -6.53 59.74 2.90
CA PHE A 18 -6.31 58.87 4.07
C PHE A 18 -7.54 58.00 4.42
N ALA A 19 -8.65 58.13 3.70
CA ALA A 19 -9.79 57.21 3.78
C ALA A 19 -9.50 55.92 2.98
N SER A 20 -8.40 55.25 3.30
CA SER A 20 -8.19 53.87 2.85
C SER A 20 -9.06 52.98 3.71
N CYS A 21 -10.22 52.60 3.19
CA CYS A 21 -10.99 51.49 3.74
C CYS A 21 -10.13 50.23 3.65
N LYS A 22 -9.41 49.90 4.73
CA LYS A 22 -8.92 48.53 4.92
C LYS A 22 -10.16 47.65 5.00
N SER A 23 -10.43 46.89 3.93
CA SER A 23 -11.28 45.71 4.06
C SER A 23 -10.59 44.81 5.07
N SER A 24 -11.20 44.64 6.25
CA SER A 24 -10.72 43.70 7.26
C SER A 24 -10.69 42.31 6.63
N ASN A 25 -9.52 41.86 6.19
CA ASN A 25 -9.29 40.47 5.85
C ASN A 25 -9.12 39.70 7.17
N SER A 26 -10.20 39.61 7.94
CA SER A 26 -10.28 38.82 9.18
C SER A 26 -10.69 37.37 8.93
N VAL A 27 -10.86 36.98 7.65
CA VAL A 27 -11.03 35.58 7.27
C VAL A 27 -9.70 34.87 7.54
N GLY A 28 -9.63 34.12 8.64
CA GLY A 28 -8.46 33.32 9.02
C GLY A 28 -7.86 33.60 10.41
N ILE A 29 -8.42 34.52 11.21
CA ILE A 29 -8.11 34.54 12.64
C ILE A 29 -9.06 33.54 13.31
N SER A 30 -8.51 32.62 14.11
CA SER A 30 -9.27 31.66 14.91
C SER A 30 -10.50 32.33 15.50
N PRO A 31 -11.70 31.71 15.43
CA PRO A 31 -12.88 32.30 16.05
C PRO A 31 -12.54 32.59 17.51
N ASP A 32 -12.66 33.86 17.89
CA ASP A 32 -12.55 34.27 19.29
C ASP A 32 -13.45 33.35 20.12
N PRO A 33 -12.94 32.65 21.14
CA PRO A 33 -13.78 31.78 21.96
C PRO A 33 -14.95 32.53 22.63
N ASP A 34 -14.88 33.86 22.74
CA ASP A 34 -15.94 34.73 23.26
C ASP A 34 -16.87 35.30 22.17
N LEU A 35 -16.57 35.09 20.88
CA LEU A 35 -17.53 35.30 19.80
C LEU A 35 -18.58 34.20 19.90
N VAL A 36 -19.65 34.50 20.64
CA VAL A 36 -20.89 33.72 20.69
C VAL A 36 -21.18 33.26 19.26
N ILE A 37 -21.19 31.95 19.03
CA ILE A 37 -21.67 31.37 17.78
C ILE A 37 -23.11 31.85 17.62
N LYS A 38 -23.30 32.96 16.90
CA LYS A 38 -24.62 33.37 16.39
C LYS A 38 -24.87 32.47 15.20
N GLY A 39 -25.31 31.25 15.50
CA GLY A 39 -25.70 30.25 14.52
C GLY A 39 -27.21 30.04 14.60
N GLU A 40 -27.84 29.93 13.45
CA GLU A 40 -29.15 29.28 13.38
C GLU A 40 -28.91 27.77 13.30
N LEU A 41 -29.64 27.01 14.11
CA LEU A 41 -29.68 25.56 13.95
C LEU A 41 -30.46 25.27 12.68
N ASP A 42 -29.78 24.72 11.69
CA ASP A 42 -30.38 24.30 10.44
C ASP A 42 -30.30 22.78 10.33
N THR A 43 -31.44 22.15 10.08
CA THR A 43 -31.48 20.71 9.81
C THR A 43 -31.29 20.50 8.31
N ILE A 44 -30.05 20.20 7.92
CA ILE A 44 -29.74 19.81 6.54
C ILE A 44 -29.90 18.30 6.38
N LEU A 45 -30.51 17.87 5.28
CA LEU A 45 -30.49 16.46 4.91
C LEU A 45 -29.06 16.05 4.54
N VAL A 46 -28.56 15.03 5.23
CA VAL A 46 -27.29 14.37 4.94
C VAL A 46 -27.59 12.96 4.45
N GLU A 47 -27.01 12.59 3.31
CA GLU A 47 -27.14 11.26 2.74
C GLU A 47 -25.78 10.56 2.78
N SER A 48 -25.74 9.34 3.29
CA SER A 48 -24.58 8.46 3.20
C SER A 48 -24.92 7.25 2.35
N LYS A 49 -23.96 6.80 1.54
CA LYS A 49 -24.09 5.53 0.82
C LYS A 49 -22.75 4.85 0.61
N THR A 50 -22.77 3.52 0.68
CA THR A 50 -21.65 2.67 0.30
C THR A 50 -21.45 2.75 -1.21
N VAL A 51 -20.23 3.03 -1.65
CA VAL A 51 -19.81 2.98 -3.06
C VAL A 51 -18.49 2.22 -3.17
N PRO A 52 -18.17 1.63 -4.34
CA PRO A 52 -16.85 1.06 -4.56
C PRO A 52 -15.77 2.12 -4.37
N GLU A 53 -14.64 1.72 -3.78
CA GLU A 53 -13.45 2.57 -3.76
C GLU A 53 -12.85 2.68 -5.17
N GLU A 54 -12.15 3.78 -5.43
CA GLU A 54 -11.43 3.94 -6.68
C GLU A 54 -10.23 3.01 -6.76
N ILE A 55 -10.03 2.45 -7.95
CA ILE A 55 -8.83 1.70 -8.27
C ILE A 55 -7.65 2.68 -8.27
N LYS A 56 -6.64 2.41 -7.45
CA LYS A 56 -5.43 3.21 -7.31
C LYS A 56 -4.19 2.34 -7.46
N SER A 57 -3.06 2.99 -7.73
CA SER A 57 -1.76 2.32 -7.72
C SER A 57 -1.44 1.80 -6.32
N THR A 58 -0.96 0.56 -6.23
CA THR A 58 -0.45 -0.04 -4.98
C THR A 58 1.07 0.04 -4.87
N LEU A 59 1.77 0.46 -5.93
CA LEU A 59 3.21 0.72 -5.91
C LEU A 59 3.56 1.89 -4.97
N GLY A 60 4.73 1.84 -4.35
CA GLY A 60 5.28 2.93 -3.55
C GLY A 60 4.83 2.92 -2.09
N SER A 61 3.91 2.02 -1.71
CA SER A 61 3.66 1.74 -0.30
C SER A 61 4.85 0.94 0.28
N PRO A 62 5.42 1.38 1.42
CA PRO A 62 6.50 0.64 2.10
C PRO A 62 6.02 -0.71 2.63
N ARG A 63 4.69 -0.91 2.72
CA ARG A 63 4.06 -2.10 3.25
C ARG A 63 3.07 -2.65 2.24
N GLN A 64 3.18 -3.93 1.92
CA GLN A 64 2.27 -4.57 0.96
C GLN A 64 1.49 -5.71 1.61
N PRO A 65 0.17 -5.80 1.36
CA PRO A 65 -0.67 -6.87 1.88
C PRO A 65 -0.52 -8.18 1.09
N LEU A 66 -0.79 -9.31 1.76
CA LEU A 66 -0.96 -10.64 1.18
C LEU A 66 -1.92 -11.43 2.07
N GLY A 67 -2.82 -12.21 1.48
CA GLY A 67 -3.66 -13.11 2.25
C GLY A 67 -5.02 -13.35 1.65
N TYR A 68 -5.85 -14.06 2.42
CA TYR A 68 -7.19 -14.44 2.01
C TYR A 68 -8.11 -14.43 3.21
N ILE A 69 -9.25 -13.75 3.10
CA ILE A 69 -10.35 -13.78 4.07
C ILE A 69 -11.47 -14.60 3.43
N ASN A 70 -11.94 -15.60 4.15
CA ASN A 70 -12.90 -16.57 3.65
C ASN A 70 -14.27 -16.42 4.35
N GLY A 71 -15.27 -15.96 3.60
CA GLY A 71 -16.64 -15.87 4.05
C GLY A 71 -16.83 -14.94 5.25
N ASP A 72 -16.39 -13.69 5.12
CA ASP A 72 -16.82 -12.61 6.00
C ASP A 72 -18.33 -12.37 5.79
N PRO A 73 -19.18 -12.36 6.85
CA PRO A 73 -20.62 -12.19 6.70
C PRO A 73 -21.05 -10.85 6.06
N ILE A 74 -20.21 -9.81 6.18
CA ILE A 74 -20.49 -8.47 5.69
C ILE A 74 -19.80 -8.21 4.35
N PHE A 75 -18.54 -8.65 4.22
CA PHE A 75 -17.68 -8.33 3.08
C PHE A 75 -17.34 -9.52 2.17
N GLY A 76 -17.82 -10.71 2.48
CA GLY A 76 -17.62 -11.91 1.65
C GLY A 76 -16.16 -12.34 1.62
N ASN A 77 -15.64 -12.61 0.42
CA ASN A 77 -14.26 -13.06 0.25
C ASN A 77 -13.34 -11.91 -0.13
N THR A 78 -12.13 -11.90 0.42
CA THR A 78 -11.08 -10.96 0.01
C THR A 78 -9.83 -11.76 -0.31
N GLU A 79 -9.32 -11.62 -1.53
CA GLU A 79 -8.08 -12.24 -1.98
C GLU A 79 -7.05 -11.16 -2.27
N VAL A 80 -5.86 -11.33 -1.73
CA VAL A 80 -4.73 -10.43 -1.96
C VAL A 80 -3.53 -11.22 -2.43
N SER A 81 -3.00 -10.86 -3.60
CA SER A 81 -1.73 -11.37 -4.12
C SER A 81 -0.69 -10.25 -4.17
N LEU A 82 0.58 -10.63 -4.26
CA LEU A 82 1.72 -9.72 -4.19
C LEU A 82 2.72 -10.01 -5.28
N ILE A 83 3.12 -8.99 -6.04
CA ILE A 83 4.28 -9.06 -6.92
C ILE A 83 5.49 -8.35 -6.32
N MET A 84 6.67 -8.75 -6.75
CA MET A 84 7.93 -8.13 -6.35
C MET A 84 9.04 -8.30 -7.40
N SER A 85 9.85 -7.26 -7.58
CA SER A 85 11.10 -7.34 -8.34
C SER A 85 12.26 -7.77 -7.44
N VAL A 86 13.01 -8.78 -7.87
CA VAL A 86 14.26 -9.19 -7.21
C VAL A 86 15.41 -8.46 -7.88
N ASN A 87 16.37 -7.96 -7.09
CA ASN A 87 17.53 -7.24 -7.59
C ASN A 87 18.83 -8.00 -7.34
N LEU A 88 19.84 -7.65 -8.12
CA LEU A 88 21.21 -8.04 -7.83
C LEU A 88 21.69 -7.40 -6.52
N PRO A 89 22.57 -8.09 -5.78
CA PRO A 89 23.44 -7.45 -4.80
C PRO A 89 24.21 -6.27 -5.42
N VAL A 90 24.56 -5.27 -4.59
CA VAL A 90 25.24 -4.04 -5.04
C VAL A 90 26.51 -4.39 -5.85
N GLY A 91 26.63 -3.81 -7.05
CA GLY A 91 27.78 -4.03 -7.93
C GLY A 91 27.71 -5.29 -8.81
N GLY A 92 26.58 -6.01 -8.81
CA GLY A 92 26.44 -7.29 -9.49
C GLY A 92 26.92 -8.46 -8.64
N TYR A 93 26.80 -9.69 -9.15
CA TYR A 93 27.21 -10.87 -8.38
C TYR A 93 27.79 -11.99 -9.24
N GLY A 94 28.92 -12.53 -8.79
CA GLY A 94 29.60 -13.69 -9.36
C GLY A 94 29.58 -14.86 -8.39
N PHE A 95 29.06 -16.01 -8.84
CA PHE A 95 29.01 -17.22 -8.02
C PHE A 95 30.35 -17.97 -7.90
N GLY A 96 31.37 -17.57 -8.66
CA GLY A 96 32.68 -18.22 -8.70
C GLY A 96 32.68 -19.47 -9.58
N THR A 97 33.67 -20.34 -9.36
CA THR A 97 33.87 -21.56 -10.15
C THR A 97 32.99 -22.70 -9.64
N SER A 98 32.30 -23.37 -10.57
CA SER A 98 31.45 -24.56 -10.32
C SER A 98 30.47 -24.42 -9.14
N PRO A 99 29.64 -23.35 -9.11
CA PRO A 99 28.68 -23.15 -8.03
C PRO A 99 27.57 -24.20 -8.08
N VAL A 100 27.18 -24.72 -6.92
CA VAL A 100 26.06 -25.66 -6.77
C VAL A 100 25.07 -25.09 -5.77
N VAL A 101 23.85 -24.84 -6.22
CA VAL A 101 22.75 -24.36 -5.35
C VAL A 101 22.39 -25.46 -4.35
N ASP A 102 22.40 -25.12 -3.07
CA ASP A 102 21.97 -26.00 -1.99
C ASP A 102 20.53 -25.70 -1.59
N SER A 103 20.21 -24.43 -1.36
CA SER A 103 18.82 -23.99 -1.15
C SER A 103 18.62 -22.52 -1.48
N ALA A 104 17.38 -22.16 -1.78
CA ALA A 104 16.96 -20.79 -1.91
C ALA A 104 15.64 -20.54 -1.18
N VAL A 105 15.54 -19.39 -0.52
CA VAL A 105 14.40 -19.03 0.33
C VAL A 105 13.99 -17.60 0.03
N LEU A 106 12.73 -17.40 -0.32
CA LEU A 106 12.10 -16.09 -0.32
C LEU A 106 11.79 -15.69 1.12
N VAL A 107 12.37 -14.58 1.56
CA VAL A 107 12.25 -14.02 2.90
C VAL A 107 11.42 -12.75 2.83
N LEU A 108 10.25 -12.76 3.47
CA LEU A 108 9.32 -11.63 3.52
C LEU A 108 9.11 -11.18 4.98
N PRO A 109 9.74 -10.08 5.42
CA PRO A 109 9.60 -9.54 6.77
C PRO A 109 8.17 -9.09 7.04
N TYR A 110 7.59 -9.51 8.16
CA TYR A 110 6.28 -9.02 8.55
C TYR A 110 6.34 -7.54 8.92
N SER A 111 5.32 -6.79 8.50
CA SER A 111 5.00 -5.50 9.07
C SER A 111 4.16 -5.69 10.33
N THR A 112 4.00 -4.62 11.10
CA THR A 112 3.18 -4.55 12.32
C THR A 112 1.68 -4.82 12.12
N GLN A 113 1.16 -4.69 10.90
CA GLN A 113 -0.28 -4.87 10.60
C GLN A 113 -0.62 -6.31 10.22
N PHE A 114 -1.68 -6.81 10.83
CA PHE A 114 -2.33 -8.07 10.49
C PHE A 114 -3.82 -7.96 10.80
N TYR A 115 -4.67 -8.47 9.89
CA TYR A 115 -6.12 -8.54 10.08
C TYR A 115 -6.63 -9.95 9.78
N GLY A 116 -7.32 -10.59 10.73
CA GLY A 116 -7.87 -11.93 10.57
C GLY A 116 -7.51 -12.86 11.72
N ASP A 117 -7.46 -14.16 11.45
CA ASP A 117 -7.24 -15.20 12.45
C ASP A 117 -5.88 -15.90 12.30
N THR A 118 -5.00 -15.75 13.28
CA THR A 118 -3.71 -16.48 13.35
C THR A 118 -3.79 -17.78 14.14
N THR A 119 -4.91 -18.05 14.81
CA THR A 119 -5.03 -19.12 15.81
C THR A 119 -5.53 -20.42 15.19
N SER A 120 -6.65 -20.34 14.46
CA SER A 120 -7.32 -21.52 13.88
C SER A 120 -7.05 -21.72 12.39
N SER A 121 -6.65 -20.66 11.68
CA SER A 121 -6.47 -20.69 10.23
C SER A 121 -5.10 -21.24 9.82
N ILE A 122 -5.08 -22.00 8.72
CA ILE A 122 -3.86 -22.42 8.01
C ILE A 122 -3.75 -21.61 6.72
N TYR A 123 -2.59 -21.02 6.49
CA TYR A 123 -2.31 -20.18 5.33
C TYR A 123 -1.50 -20.97 4.31
N SER A 124 -1.89 -20.90 3.04
CA SER A 124 -1.15 -21.54 1.95
C SER A 124 -0.87 -20.53 0.83
N PHE A 125 0.39 -20.46 0.39
CA PHE A 125 0.85 -19.54 -0.64
C PHE A 125 1.64 -20.27 -1.71
N ASN A 126 1.45 -19.87 -2.96
CA ASN A 126 2.19 -20.33 -4.12
C ASN A 126 3.03 -19.19 -4.68
N VAL A 127 4.22 -19.53 -5.16
CA VAL A 127 5.14 -18.60 -5.82
C VAL A 127 5.31 -19.02 -7.27
N HIS A 128 5.10 -18.07 -8.18
CA HIS A 128 5.33 -18.21 -9.62
C HIS A 128 6.26 -17.09 -10.11
N GLN A 129 6.97 -17.32 -11.20
CA GLN A 129 7.70 -16.27 -11.89
C GLN A 129 6.73 -15.41 -12.71
N LEU A 130 6.96 -14.10 -12.75
CA LEU A 130 6.23 -13.20 -13.63
C LEU A 130 6.63 -13.41 -15.10
N LYS A 131 5.69 -13.24 -16.03
CA LYS A 131 5.97 -13.24 -17.48
C LYS A 131 6.53 -11.91 -17.97
N ILE A 132 6.29 -10.84 -17.23
CA ILE A 132 6.72 -9.47 -17.53
C ILE A 132 7.62 -8.93 -16.42
N ASP A 133 8.55 -8.06 -16.79
CA ASP A 133 9.44 -7.36 -15.84
C ASP A 133 8.67 -6.17 -15.23
N PRO A 134 8.31 -6.22 -13.93
CA PRO A 134 7.55 -5.15 -13.30
C PRO A 134 8.33 -3.84 -13.24
N THR A 135 9.67 -3.85 -13.30
CA THR A 135 10.47 -2.60 -13.24
C THR A 135 10.29 -1.72 -14.48
N ARG A 136 9.71 -2.25 -15.55
CA ARG A 136 9.41 -1.53 -16.80
C ARG A 136 7.95 -1.11 -16.93
N GLU A 137 7.12 -1.51 -15.98
CA GLU A 137 5.69 -1.19 -15.98
C GLU A 137 5.44 0.22 -15.43
N GLN A 138 4.42 0.89 -15.98
CA GLN A 138 4.02 2.23 -15.57
C GLN A 138 2.76 2.23 -14.69
N SER A 139 2.12 1.07 -14.54
CA SER A 139 0.81 0.95 -13.90
C SER A 139 0.75 -0.29 -13.01
N PHE A 140 0.36 -0.05 -11.76
CA PHE A 140 0.27 -1.04 -10.67
C PHE A 140 -1.08 -0.91 -9.97
N LEU A 141 -2.15 -0.85 -10.76
CA LEU A 141 -3.51 -0.73 -10.23
C LEU A 141 -3.84 -1.90 -9.30
N SER A 142 -4.60 -1.62 -8.24
CA SER A 142 -5.00 -2.60 -7.21
C SER A 142 -5.75 -3.81 -7.77
N ASN A 143 -6.36 -3.73 -8.96
CA ASN A 143 -7.05 -4.85 -9.61
C ASN A 143 -6.27 -5.43 -10.80
N LYS A 144 -5.00 -5.04 -11.00
CA LYS A 144 -4.21 -5.48 -12.16
C LYS A 144 -3.90 -6.97 -12.05
N VAL A 145 -4.31 -7.75 -13.04
CA VAL A 145 -3.93 -9.16 -13.15
C VAL A 145 -2.53 -9.26 -13.74
N TRP A 146 -1.62 -9.91 -13.03
CA TRP A 146 -0.24 -10.10 -13.45
C TRP A 146 -0.06 -11.44 -14.15
N PRO A 147 0.48 -11.48 -15.39
CA PRO A 147 0.72 -12.74 -16.09
C PRO A 147 1.89 -13.48 -15.43
N VAL A 148 1.69 -14.76 -15.13
CA VAL A 148 2.67 -15.62 -14.48
C VAL A 148 2.99 -16.84 -15.34
N GLU A 149 4.19 -17.40 -15.14
CA GLU A 149 4.55 -18.72 -15.66
C GLU A 149 3.74 -19.82 -14.96
N THR A 150 3.51 -20.93 -15.64
CA THR A 150 2.68 -22.04 -15.13
C THR A 150 3.41 -22.90 -14.08
N ALA A 151 4.74 -22.91 -14.14
CA ALA A 151 5.54 -23.71 -13.23
C ALA A 151 5.51 -23.14 -11.80
N LEU A 152 5.14 -23.98 -10.84
CA LEU A 152 5.21 -23.64 -9.42
C LEU A 152 6.68 -23.66 -8.98
N ILE A 153 7.20 -22.51 -8.54
CA ILE A 153 8.61 -22.37 -8.16
C ILE A 153 8.82 -22.28 -6.64
N GLY A 154 7.74 -22.23 -5.86
CA GLY A 154 7.80 -22.26 -4.41
C GLY A 154 6.41 -22.37 -3.80
N ALA A 155 6.34 -22.92 -2.58
CA ALA A 155 5.09 -23.03 -1.85
C ALA A 155 5.33 -22.97 -0.35
N PHE A 156 4.34 -22.45 0.38
CA PHE A 156 4.27 -22.45 1.83
C PHE A 156 2.90 -22.93 2.25
N THR A 157 2.83 -23.77 3.28
CA THR A 157 1.57 -24.10 3.95
C THR A 157 1.84 -24.24 5.44
N GLY A 158 1.12 -23.49 6.26
CA GLY A 158 1.28 -23.54 7.70
C GLY A 158 0.60 -22.40 8.45
N LYS A 159 0.83 -22.38 9.77
CA LYS A 159 0.43 -21.25 10.60
C LYS A 159 1.39 -20.09 10.39
N ILE A 160 0.86 -18.88 10.41
CA ILE A 160 1.65 -17.65 10.41
C ILE A 160 1.76 -17.13 11.84
N MET A 161 2.91 -16.52 12.15
CA MET A 161 3.16 -15.95 13.47
C MET A 161 3.76 -14.54 13.32
N PRO A 162 2.96 -13.52 12.98
CA PRO A 162 3.46 -12.20 12.59
C PRO A 162 4.28 -11.47 13.66
N LYS A 163 4.17 -11.89 14.92
CA LYS A 163 4.87 -11.29 16.08
C LYS A 163 5.98 -12.17 16.65
N THR A 164 6.16 -13.39 16.13
CA THR A 164 7.13 -14.35 16.71
C THR A 164 8.45 -14.28 15.96
N PRO A 165 9.57 -13.94 16.62
CA PRO A 165 10.89 -13.98 16.01
C PRO A 165 11.25 -15.38 15.52
N VAL A 166 12.04 -15.45 14.45
CA VAL A 166 12.45 -16.72 13.83
C VAL A 166 13.93 -16.98 14.13
N LYS A 167 14.28 -18.20 14.53
CA LYS A 167 15.67 -18.63 14.68
C LYS A 167 16.15 -19.27 13.38
N VAL A 168 17.28 -18.80 12.87
CA VAL A 168 17.87 -19.29 11.61
C VAL A 168 19.35 -19.57 11.83
N SER A 169 19.89 -20.59 11.17
CA SER A 169 21.33 -20.82 11.11
C SER A 169 21.99 -19.79 10.21
N ASP A 170 22.94 -19.04 10.77
CA ASP A 170 23.78 -18.09 10.07
C ASP A 170 25.09 -18.77 9.65
N ILE A 171 25.38 -18.69 8.35
CA ILE A 171 26.54 -19.34 7.74
C ILE A 171 27.74 -18.42 7.90
N VAL A 172 28.74 -18.87 8.67
CA VAL A 172 29.95 -18.09 8.92
C VAL A 172 31.10 -18.70 8.13
N THR A 173 31.53 -18.02 7.07
CA THR A 173 32.61 -18.48 6.18
C THR A 173 33.85 -18.89 6.97
N GLY A 174 34.27 -20.15 6.83
CA GLY A 174 35.45 -20.71 7.50
C GLY A 174 35.32 -20.93 9.02
N LYS A 175 34.10 -20.86 9.59
CA LYS A 175 33.83 -21.12 11.02
C LYS A 175 32.60 -22.01 11.19
N THR A 176 32.32 -22.44 12.43
CA THR A 176 31.08 -23.13 12.77
C THR A 176 29.88 -22.18 12.64
N ASP A 177 28.82 -22.65 12.01
CA ASP A 177 27.56 -21.93 11.88
C ASP A 177 26.99 -21.56 13.25
N THR A 178 26.31 -20.41 13.31
CA THR A 178 25.71 -19.89 14.54
C THR A 178 24.21 -19.77 14.42
N ILE A 179 23.48 -19.74 15.53
CA ILE A 179 22.02 -19.51 15.50
C ILE A 179 21.77 -18.04 15.79
N VAL A 180 21.12 -17.36 14.86
CA VAL A 180 20.70 -15.96 15.00
C VAL A 180 19.19 -15.87 15.16
N THR A 181 18.74 -14.91 15.98
CA THR A 181 17.32 -14.57 16.12
C THR A 181 17.01 -13.39 15.22
N LEU A 182 16.15 -13.60 14.24
CA LEU A 182 15.75 -12.58 13.28
C LEU A 182 14.32 -12.07 13.59
N PRO A 183 14.00 -10.84 13.18
CA PRO A 183 12.64 -10.32 13.26
C PRO A 183 11.62 -11.27 12.59
N PRO A 184 10.34 -11.25 13.00
CA PRO A 184 9.30 -12.08 12.41
C PRO A 184 9.25 -11.93 10.88
N HIS A 185 9.30 -13.05 10.16
CA HIS A 185 9.23 -13.05 8.70
C HIS A 185 8.64 -14.37 8.17
N LEU A 186 8.01 -14.30 6.99
CA LEU A 186 7.60 -15.47 6.24
C LEU A 186 8.79 -15.98 5.41
N ARG A 187 8.99 -17.30 5.42
CA ARG A 187 10.01 -18.00 4.61
C ARG A 187 9.33 -18.97 3.67
N ILE A 188 9.55 -18.82 2.37
CA ILE A 188 9.04 -19.72 1.34
C ILE A 188 10.22 -20.33 0.61
N LYS A 189 10.37 -21.66 0.67
CA LYS A 189 11.42 -22.35 -0.07
C LYS A 189 11.12 -22.29 -1.57
N LEU A 190 12.13 -21.89 -2.34
CA LEU A 190 12.07 -21.88 -3.80
C LEU A 190 12.75 -23.12 -4.39
N SER A 191 12.37 -23.46 -5.63
CA SER A 191 12.99 -24.54 -6.39
C SER A 191 14.47 -24.24 -6.65
N ASN A 192 15.33 -25.19 -6.31
CA ASN A 192 16.77 -25.08 -6.54
C ASN A 192 17.09 -25.00 -8.03
N ASP A 193 16.39 -25.78 -8.86
CA ASP A 193 16.58 -25.79 -10.32
C ASP A 193 16.17 -24.45 -10.94
N PHE A 194 15.05 -23.88 -10.47
CA PHE A 194 14.62 -22.55 -10.92
C PHE A 194 15.70 -21.49 -10.66
N ILE A 195 16.29 -21.49 -9.46
CA ILE A 195 17.33 -20.53 -9.07
C ILE A 195 18.64 -20.80 -9.80
N LYS A 196 18.99 -22.07 -9.99
CA LYS A 196 20.14 -22.47 -10.81
C LYS A 196 20.00 -21.89 -12.22
N ASP A 197 18.87 -22.08 -12.87
CA ASP A 197 18.69 -21.75 -14.28
C ASP A 197 18.46 -20.25 -14.51
N ASN A 198 17.74 -19.57 -13.60
CA ASN A 198 17.33 -18.17 -13.77
C ASN A 198 18.22 -17.15 -13.04
N ILE A 199 19.19 -17.59 -12.22
CA ILE A 199 20.12 -16.69 -11.52
C ILE A 199 21.56 -17.17 -11.67
N VAL A 200 21.87 -18.40 -11.26
CA VAL A 200 23.26 -18.89 -11.16
C VAL A 200 23.88 -19.21 -12.51
N SER A 201 23.07 -19.62 -13.49
CA SER A 201 23.55 -20.02 -14.83
C SER A 201 23.51 -18.87 -15.84
N LEU A 202 23.00 -17.69 -15.44
CA LEU A 202 23.06 -16.48 -16.27
C LEU A 202 24.51 -16.12 -16.62
N ASP A 203 24.71 -15.41 -17.73
CA ASP A 203 26.04 -14.92 -18.09
C ASP A 203 26.49 -13.75 -17.19
N SER A 204 27.79 -13.47 -17.18
CA SER A 204 28.37 -12.39 -16.38
C SER A 204 27.89 -11.00 -16.81
N ALA A 205 27.58 -10.79 -18.09
CA ALA A 205 27.07 -9.51 -18.59
C ALA A 205 25.63 -9.24 -18.13
N THR A 206 24.80 -10.27 -17.99
CA THR A 206 23.45 -10.17 -17.41
C THR A 206 23.50 -9.90 -15.91
N ARG A 207 24.41 -10.57 -15.18
CA ARG A 207 24.61 -10.36 -13.72
C ARG A 207 25.46 -9.15 -13.34
N SER A 208 25.90 -8.34 -14.30
CA SER A 208 26.69 -7.13 -14.03
C SER A 208 25.82 -5.89 -13.80
N LYS A 209 24.57 -5.87 -14.27
CA LYS A 209 23.68 -4.70 -14.19
C LYS A 209 22.26 -5.12 -13.83
N ASN A 210 21.69 -4.45 -12.84
CA ASN A 210 20.37 -4.79 -12.31
C ASN A 210 19.26 -4.76 -13.37
N GLY A 211 19.26 -3.79 -14.28
CA GLY A 211 18.25 -3.73 -15.34
C GLY A 211 18.30 -4.91 -16.32
N ARG A 212 19.49 -5.50 -16.56
CA ARG A 212 19.62 -6.72 -17.39
C ARG A 212 19.14 -7.95 -16.64
N PHE A 213 19.50 -8.04 -15.36
CA PHE A 213 19.02 -9.09 -14.48
C PHE A 213 17.49 -9.05 -14.33
N ALA A 214 16.90 -7.88 -14.06
CA ALA A 214 15.46 -7.70 -13.95
C ALA A 214 14.74 -8.09 -15.25
N ALA A 215 15.31 -7.76 -16.42
CA ALA A 215 14.73 -8.19 -17.70
C ALA A 215 14.75 -9.73 -17.90
N ALA A 216 15.80 -10.41 -17.41
CA ALA A 216 15.94 -11.86 -17.52
C ALA A 216 15.13 -12.63 -16.47
N PHE A 217 15.23 -12.23 -15.21
CA PHE A 217 14.57 -12.85 -14.06
C PHE A 217 13.10 -12.43 -13.92
N LYS A 218 12.77 -11.21 -14.37
CA LYS A 218 11.46 -10.54 -14.29
C LYS A 218 11.07 -10.24 -12.85
N GLY A 219 10.52 -11.21 -12.15
CA GLY A 219 10.13 -11.06 -10.75
C GLY A 219 9.29 -12.23 -10.26
N LEU A 220 8.80 -12.09 -9.03
CA LEU A 220 8.03 -13.13 -8.35
C LEU A 220 6.60 -12.64 -8.11
N HIS A 221 5.65 -13.56 -8.22
CA HIS A 221 4.27 -13.39 -7.81
C HIS A 221 3.93 -14.40 -6.74
N VAL A 222 3.45 -13.91 -5.60
CA VAL A 222 2.99 -14.71 -4.46
C VAL A 222 1.47 -14.59 -4.38
N SER A 223 0.77 -15.72 -4.47
CA SER A 223 -0.69 -15.76 -4.41
C SER A 223 -1.17 -16.82 -3.43
N VAL A 224 -2.41 -16.67 -2.96
CA VAL A 224 -3.02 -17.63 -2.05
C VAL A 224 -3.36 -18.91 -2.80
N ASN A 225 -3.06 -20.04 -2.18
CA ASN A 225 -3.61 -21.33 -2.57
C ASN A 225 -4.90 -21.56 -1.77
N LYS A 226 -6.04 -21.19 -2.36
CA LYS A 226 -7.35 -21.26 -1.71
C LYS A 226 -7.75 -22.69 -1.32
N ALA A 227 -7.36 -23.69 -2.10
CA ALA A 227 -7.68 -25.09 -1.83
C ALA A 227 -7.03 -25.61 -0.53
N ASN A 228 -5.88 -25.04 -0.16
CA ASN A 228 -5.10 -25.46 1.00
C ASN A 228 -5.16 -24.48 2.17
N THR A 229 -5.86 -23.35 2.00
CA THR A 229 -6.08 -22.37 3.06
C THR A 229 -7.35 -22.74 3.83
N THR A 230 -7.27 -22.78 5.15
CA THR A 230 -8.40 -23.21 6.01
C THR A 230 -8.73 -22.15 7.06
N GLY A 231 -9.94 -22.23 7.62
CA GLY A 231 -10.44 -21.26 8.58
C GLY A 231 -10.93 -19.96 7.93
N LYS A 232 -11.02 -18.89 8.72
CA LYS A 232 -11.44 -17.56 8.27
C LYS A 232 -10.34 -16.81 7.53
N GLY A 233 -9.09 -17.23 7.71
CA GLY A 233 -7.92 -16.62 7.09
C GLY A 233 -7.66 -15.21 7.61
N GLY A 234 -6.94 -14.44 6.82
CA GLY A 234 -6.49 -13.10 7.17
C GLY A 234 -5.57 -12.50 6.12
N VAL A 235 -5.31 -11.21 6.27
CA VAL A 235 -4.39 -10.43 5.46
C VAL A 235 -3.24 -9.96 6.35
N MET A 236 -2.03 -10.33 5.98
CA MET A 236 -0.79 -9.86 6.60
C MET A 236 -0.14 -8.80 5.72
N PHE A 237 0.65 -7.93 6.34
CA PHE A 237 1.44 -6.95 5.61
C PHE A 237 2.92 -7.31 5.73
N PHE A 238 3.67 -7.08 4.65
CA PHE A 238 5.11 -7.24 4.62
C PHE A 238 5.81 -5.90 4.44
N ASP A 239 6.97 -5.76 5.05
CA ASP A 239 7.80 -4.56 4.99
C ASP A 239 8.82 -4.65 3.85
N PHE A 240 8.78 -3.67 2.96
CA PHE A 240 9.68 -3.47 1.82
C PHE A 240 10.48 -2.16 1.91
N ALA A 241 10.42 -1.43 3.04
CA ALA A 241 11.11 -0.16 3.22
C ALA A 241 12.64 -0.28 3.35
N GLY A 242 13.21 -1.49 3.33
CA GLY A 242 14.65 -1.75 3.41
C GLY A 242 15.05 -3.09 2.77
N ALA A 243 16.32 -3.48 2.92
CA ALA A 243 16.88 -4.70 2.30
C ALA A 243 16.55 -6.02 3.02
N ASN A 244 15.60 -6.01 3.97
CA ASN A 244 15.25 -7.18 4.77
C ASN A 244 14.45 -8.20 3.94
N ALA A 245 13.65 -7.75 2.98
CA ALA A 245 12.99 -8.62 2.02
C ALA A 245 13.99 -9.03 0.94
N ASN A 246 14.20 -10.33 0.76
CA ASN A 246 15.19 -10.83 -0.17
C ASN A 246 14.91 -12.27 -0.61
N VAL A 247 15.57 -12.68 -1.69
CA VAL A 247 15.79 -14.10 -2.01
C VAL A 247 17.17 -14.47 -1.46
N GLN A 248 17.17 -15.27 -0.40
CA GLN A 248 18.39 -15.79 0.21
C GLN A 248 18.82 -17.06 -0.52
N ILE A 249 20.02 -17.08 -1.09
CA ILE A 249 20.57 -18.23 -1.81
C ILE A 249 21.75 -18.78 -1.01
N TYR A 250 21.70 -20.08 -0.71
CA TYR A 250 22.77 -20.86 -0.12
C TYR A 250 23.35 -21.76 -1.20
N TYR A 251 24.66 -21.71 -1.39
CA TYR A 251 25.32 -22.47 -2.44
C TYR A 251 26.75 -22.84 -2.06
N LYS A 252 27.24 -23.91 -2.66
CA LYS A 252 28.62 -24.39 -2.51
C LYS A 252 29.45 -23.89 -3.68
N LYS A 253 30.63 -23.34 -3.42
CA LYS A 253 31.60 -22.98 -4.47
C LYS A 253 32.99 -23.51 -4.12
N GLN A 254 33.83 -23.64 -5.15
CA GLN A 254 35.23 -23.98 -4.97
C GLN A 254 35.92 -22.95 -4.07
N ASN A 255 36.70 -23.41 -3.09
CA ASN A 255 37.47 -22.56 -2.21
C ASN A 255 38.54 -21.79 -3.02
N ALA A 256 38.79 -20.53 -2.67
CA ALA A 256 39.72 -19.66 -3.39
C ALA A 256 41.19 -20.09 -3.24
N THR A 257 41.54 -20.82 -2.18
CA THR A 257 42.92 -21.19 -1.82
C THR A 257 43.20 -22.68 -2.04
N ALA A 258 42.19 -23.54 -1.93
CA ALA A 258 42.31 -24.99 -2.12
C ALA A 258 41.29 -25.50 -3.16
N SER A 259 41.76 -25.84 -4.35
CA SER A 259 40.90 -26.18 -5.50
C SER A 259 40.05 -27.45 -5.31
N THR A 260 40.34 -28.30 -4.33
CA THR A 260 39.57 -29.51 -4.02
C THR A 260 38.45 -29.28 -3.02
N ASP A 261 38.50 -28.18 -2.27
CA ASP A 261 37.57 -27.93 -1.18
C ASP A 261 36.38 -27.10 -1.66
N LYS A 262 35.19 -27.42 -1.13
CA LYS A 262 33.96 -26.65 -1.38
C LYS A 262 33.53 -25.97 -0.10
N ASP A 263 33.29 -24.66 -0.18
CA ASP A 263 32.79 -23.86 0.93
C ASP A 263 31.32 -23.51 0.71
N THR A 264 30.53 -23.54 1.77
CA THR A 264 29.12 -23.14 1.75
C THR A 264 29.05 -21.66 2.05
N VAL A 265 28.45 -20.90 1.13
CA VAL A 265 28.29 -19.46 1.27
C VAL A 265 26.84 -19.05 1.01
N ALA A 266 26.47 -17.88 1.52
CA ALA A 266 25.13 -17.35 1.40
C ALA A 266 25.16 -15.95 0.77
N VAL A 267 24.17 -15.63 -0.06
CA VAL A 267 24.00 -14.32 -0.68
C VAL A 267 22.54 -13.91 -0.68
N SER A 268 22.29 -12.65 -0.36
CA SER A 268 20.93 -12.06 -0.35
C SER A 268 20.71 -11.25 -1.62
N PHE A 269 19.71 -11.62 -2.40
CA PHE A 269 19.24 -10.85 -3.55
C PHE A 269 18.06 -9.96 -3.10
N PRO A 270 18.27 -8.65 -2.89
CA PRO A 270 17.29 -7.81 -2.22
C PRO A 270 16.06 -7.56 -3.10
N ILE A 271 14.90 -7.50 -2.47
CA ILE A 271 13.67 -7.02 -3.09
C ILE A 271 13.59 -5.52 -2.84
N SER A 272 13.57 -4.71 -3.91
CA SER A 272 13.50 -3.24 -3.84
C SER A 272 12.08 -2.72 -4.01
N SER A 273 11.94 -1.39 -4.12
CA SER A 273 10.69 -0.60 -4.14
C SER A 273 9.61 -1.03 -5.15
N THR A 274 9.90 -1.93 -6.09
CA THR A 274 8.88 -2.47 -7.00
C THR A 274 8.21 -3.70 -6.39
N ALA A 275 7.39 -3.45 -5.38
CA ALA A 275 6.43 -4.41 -4.84
C ALA A 275 5.03 -3.78 -4.91
N ALA A 276 4.04 -4.59 -5.28
CA ALA A 276 2.67 -4.13 -5.47
C ALA A 276 1.67 -5.26 -5.25
N ALA A 277 0.59 -4.95 -4.53
CA ALA A 277 -0.48 -5.91 -4.29
C ALA A 277 -1.60 -5.80 -5.32
N THR A 278 -2.22 -6.95 -5.60
CA THR A 278 -3.50 -7.06 -6.30
C THR A 278 -4.55 -7.53 -5.31
N VAL A 279 -5.72 -6.88 -5.30
CA VAL A 279 -6.82 -7.16 -4.37
C VAL A 279 -8.07 -7.45 -5.16
N VAL A 280 -8.75 -8.53 -4.79
CA VAL A 280 -10.04 -8.94 -5.34
C VAL A 280 -11.02 -9.14 -4.19
N HIS A 281 -12.13 -8.40 -4.24
CA HIS A 281 -13.24 -8.59 -3.33
C HIS A 281 -14.41 -9.27 -4.03
N ASP A 282 -14.97 -10.29 -3.41
CA ASP A 282 -16.20 -10.94 -3.83
C ASP A 282 -17.25 -10.76 -2.74
N TYR A 283 -18.14 -9.82 -2.97
CA TYR A 283 -19.24 -9.47 -2.06
C TYR A 283 -20.48 -10.35 -2.26
N THR A 284 -20.45 -11.38 -3.13
CA THR A 284 -21.65 -12.15 -3.48
C THR A 284 -22.36 -12.70 -2.24
N GLY A 285 -23.67 -12.44 -2.14
CA GLY A 285 -24.51 -12.88 -1.02
C GLY A 285 -24.37 -12.06 0.27
N THR A 286 -23.68 -10.92 0.24
CA THR A 286 -23.45 -10.08 1.43
C THR A 286 -24.32 -8.82 1.45
N PRO A 287 -24.52 -8.20 2.63
CA PRO A 287 -25.17 -6.89 2.75
C PRO A 287 -24.49 -5.79 1.93
N VAL A 288 -23.16 -5.83 1.79
CA VAL A 288 -22.42 -4.86 0.96
C VAL A 288 -22.85 -4.96 -0.50
N LYS A 289 -22.96 -6.18 -1.04
CA LYS A 289 -23.41 -6.37 -2.43
C LYS A 289 -24.84 -5.86 -2.64
N THR A 290 -25.72 -6.08 -1.68
CA THR A 290 -27.09 -5.52 -1.71
C THR A 290 -27.07 -4.00 -1.85
N GLN A 291 -26.25 -3.30 -1.07
CA GLN A 291 -26.14 -1.83 -1.17
C GLN A 291 -25.46 -1.36 -2.46
N LEU A 292 -24.49 -2.12 -2.98
CA LEU A 292 -23.82 -1.79 -4.24
C LEU A 292 -24.76 -1.95 -5.46
N ASP A 293 -25.65 -2.94 -5.42
CA ASP A 293 -26.63 -3.20 -6.49
C ASP A 293 -27.82 -2.23 -6.46
N ALA A 294 -28.24 -1.82 -5.27
CA ALA A 294 -29.36 -0.90 -5.06
C ALA A 294 -28.98 0.26 -4.12
N PRO A 295 -28.11 1.20 -4.55
CA PRO A 295 -27.59 2.24 -3.66
C PRO A 295 -28.64 3.29 -3.28
N ASN A 296 -28.48 3.89 -2.10
CA ASN A 296 -29.20 5.11 -1.69
C ASN A 296 -28.99 6.24 -2.76
N PRO A 297 -30.04 7.00 -3.14
CA PRO A 297 -31.38 7.08 -2.53
C PRO A 297 -32.43 6.13 -3.09
N ALA A 298 -32.09 5.24 -4.04
CA ALA A 298 -33.07 4.30 -4.58
C ALA A 298 -33.59 3.32 -3.52
N THR A 299 -32.74 2.95 -2.56
CA THR A 299 -33.13 2.17 -1.38
C THR A 299 -32.43 2.75 -0.14
N PRO A 300 -33.18 3.13 0.91
CA PRO A 300 -32.60 3.61 2.15
C PRO A 300 -32.07 2.43 2.99
N TYR A 301 -30.94 2.64 3.65
CA TYR A 301 -30.32 1.68 4.57
C TYR A 301 -29.91 2.40 5.85
N ASP A 302 -30.02 1.72 6.99
CA ASP A 302 -29.64 2.26 8.30
C ASP A 302 -28.12 2.25 8.55
N VAL A 303 -27.38 1.49 7.75
CA VAL A 303 -25.93 1.31 7.86
C VAL A 303 -25.25 1.55 6.54
N THR A 304 -23.99 1.98 6.58
CA THR A 304 -23.11 2.08 5.40
C THR A 304 -21.74 1.49 5.75
N TYR A 305 -21.01 1.01 4.74
CA TYR A 305 -19.85 0.15 4.94
C TYR A 305 -18.56 0.78 4.42
N LEU A 306 -17.48 0.57 5.19
CA LEU A 306 -16.12 0.96 4.84
C LEU A 306 -15.23 -0.27 4.84
N GLN A 307 -14.42 -0.43 3.80
CA GLN A 307 -13.43 -1.48 3.71
C GLN A 307 -12.16 -0.96 3.03
N ALA A 308 -11.02 -1.18 3.67
CA ALA A 308 -9.72 -0.86 3.13
C ALA A 308 -9.37 -1.72 1.89
N LEU A 309 -8.15 -1.55 1.37
CA LEU A 309 -7.60 -2.34 0.26
C LEU A 309 -8.37 -2.21 -1.07
N ALA A 310 -8.87 -1.01 -1.36
CA ALA A 310 -9.70 -0.73 -2.53
C ALA A 310 -11.04 -1.50 -2.53
N GLY A 311 -11.59 -1.74 -1.34
CA GLY A 311 -12.92 -2.31 -1.16
C GLY A 311 -14.04 -1.30 -1.40
N VAL A 312 -14.63 -0.77 -0.32
CA VAL A 312 -15.75 0.18 -0.39
C VAL A 312 -15.50 1.40 0.50
N ARG A 313 -16.08 2.53 0.10
CA ARG A 313 -16.05 3.80 0.84
C ARG A 313 -17.46 4.37 0.98
N ASN A 314 -17.61 5.31 1.91
CA ASN A 314 -18.84 6.06 2.07
C ASN A 314 -18.80 7.35 1.26
N LYS A 315 -19.81 7.54 0.41
CA LYS A 315 -20.10 8.84 -0.21
C LYS A 315 -21.11 9.58 0.65
N ILE A 316 -20.65 10.65 1.30
CA ILE A 316 -21.50 11.56 2.06
C ILE A 316 -21.88 12.73 1.16
N SER A 317 -23.18 13.01 1.05
CA SER A 317 -23.74 14.08 0.22
C SER A 317 -24.59 15.00 1.08
N PHE A 318 -24.63 16.29 0.72
CA PHE A 318 -25.45 17.31 1.37
C PHE A 318 -26.42 17.92 0.34
N PRO A 319 -27.48 17.20 -0.07
CA PRO A 319 -28.36 17.65 -1.16
C PRO A 319 -29.03 18.99 -0.88
N SER A 320 -29.30 19.28 0.40
CA SER A 320 -29.95 20.53 0.83
C SER A 320 -28.98 21.71 1.00
N LEU A 321 -27.69 21.54 0.73
CA LEU A 321 -26.69 22.61 0.90
C LEU A 321 -26.98 23.82 0.00
N ASN A 322 -27.54 23.61 -1.19
CA ASN A 322 -27.92 24.73 -2.07
C ASN A 322 -29.01 25.61 -1.44
N LYS A 323 -29.97 25.02 -0.72
CA LYS A 323 -31.01 25.77 0.00
C LYS A 323 -30.41 26.56 1.16
N PHE A 324 -29.41 26.01 1.85
CA PHE A 324 -28.66 26.76 2.85
C PHE A 324 -27.95 27.97 2.23
N ILE A 325 -27.31 27.80 1.06
CA ILE A 325 -26.66 28.90 0.33
C ILE A 325 -27.68 29.97 -0.07
N GLU A 326 -28.85 29.60 -0.58
CA GLU A 326 -29.92 30.54 -0.93
C GLU A 326 -30.38 31.35 0.28
N ARG A 327 -30.61 30.69 1.43
CA ARG A 327 -30.96 31.35 2.69
C ARG A 327 -29.87 32.30 3.16
N ALA A 328 -28.62 31.84 3.18
CA ALA A 328 -27.47 32.63 3.63
C ALA A 328 -27.24 33.88 2.77
N LYS A 329 -27.61 33.84 1.48
CA LYS A 329 -27.55 35.01 0.59
C LYS A 329 -28.69 36.01 0.79
N ALA A 330 -29.77 35.64 1.49
CA ALA A 330 -30.92 36.49 1.80
C ALA A 330 -31.44 37.33 0.60
N GLY A 331 -31.53 36.71 -0.59
CA GLY A 331 -32.00 37.37 -1.81
C GLY A 331 -30.95 38.20 -2.57
N ASN A 332 -29.74 38.37 -2.04
CA ASN A 332 -28.64 39.03 -2.74
C ASN A 332 -27.84 38.02 -3.58
N ALA A 333 -28.12 37.96 -4.89
CA ALA A 333 -27.43 37.06 -5.81
C ALA A 333 -25.90 37.24 -5.83
N ASN A 334 -25.43 38.46 -5.56
CA ASN A 334 -24.02 38.85 -5.57
C ASN A 334 -23.31 38.63 -4.23
N ALA A 335 -24.04 38.24 -3.18
CA ALA A 335 -23.43 37.94 -1.89
C ALA A 335 -22.46 36.75 -2.01
N LYS A 336 -21.26 36.92 -1.47
CA LYS A 336 -20.24 35.88 -1.37
C LYS A 336 -20.36 35.22 0.00
N ILE A 337 -20.44 33.89 0.02
CA ILE A 337 -20.39 33.11 1.25
C ILE A 337 -18.93 32.73 1.50
N VAL A 338 -18.47 32.97 2.72
CA VAL A 338 -17.13 32.56 3.16
C VAL A 338 -17.30 31.57 4.31
N ILE A 339 -16.69 30.39 4.18
CA ILE A 339 -16.69 29.36 5.21
C ILE A 339 -15.34 29.43 5.92
N ASN A 340 -15.32 29.83 7.20
CA ASN A 340 -14.09 29.91 7.99
C ASN A 340 -13.66 28.52 8.51
N ARG A 341 -14.63 27.70 8.94
CA ARG A 341 -14.43 26.31 9.37
C ARG A 341 -15.63 25.48 8.94
N ALA A 342 -15.37 24.29 8.41
CA ALA A 342 -16.36 23.26 8.21
C ALA A 342 -15.86 22.00 8.92
N GLU A 343 -16.74 21.36 9.69
CA GLU A 343 -16.42 20.15 10.41
C GLU A 343 -17.60 19.19 10.28
N LEU A 344 -17.30 17.93 9.96
CA LEU A 344 -18.25 16.86 9.97
C LEU A 344 -17.96 16.01 11.21
N VAL A 345 -18.82 16.11 12.21
CA VAL A 345 -18.76 15.29 13.42
C VAL A 345 -19.67 14.09 13.21
N VAL A 346 -19.09 12.90 13.20
CA VAL A 346 -19.81 11.62 13.15
C VAL A 346 -19.71 11.02 14.56
N ASN A 347 -20.85 10.88 15.24
CA ASN A 347 -20.94 10.32 16.60
C ASN A 347 -21.20 8.82 16.58
#